data_AF-A0A7S3MDK2-F1
#
_entry.id   AF-A0A7S3MDK2-F1
#
_cell.length_a   1.000
_cell.length_b   1.000
_cell.length_c   1.000
_cell.angle_alpha   90.00
_cell.angle_beta   90.00
_cell.angle_gamma   90.00
#
_symmetry.space_group_name_H-M   'P 1'
#
loop_
_entity.id
_entity.type
_entity.pdbx_description
1 polymer ?
#
loop_
_entity_poly.entity_id
_entity_poly.type
_entity_poly.pdbx_seq_one_letter_code
_entity_poly.pdbx_strand_id
1 'polypeptide(L)'
;MISELDLKSLWKELDEYEVEMEKETRSLQEVWVKIAQIKSTNESEITSIMSKDEFIFREAETSIGLNIGGQLFEADVLTLTRDPYSILAACCRVKPIVEPGTDGVFYFDRDWWLFRHILAFLRSSALPNELETLKELYVEASYYRLESLQRAIENIPVDQLASNSPHITVTWPGLMDGGPNPLRRPPNSFVKSGSLHQV
;
A
#
# COMPACT_ATOMS: atom_id res chain seq x y z
N MET A 1 -29.77 70.41 -17.02
CA MET A 1 -30.30 69.80 -18.25
C MET A 1 -29.16 69.04 -18.88
N ILE A 2 -29.24 67.72 -18.94
CA ILE A 2 -28.30 66.89 -19.69
C ILE A 2 -28.46 67.31 -21.16
N SER A 3 -27.36 67.66 -21.83
CA SER A 3 -27.41 68.10 -23.23
C SER A 3 -27.78 66.92 -24.13
N GLU A 4 -28.45 67.15 -25.25
CA GLU A 4 -28.86 66.07 -26.18
C GLU A 4 -27.66 65.25 -26.70
N LEU A 5 -26.47 65.87 -26.78
CA LEU A 5 -25.22 65.18 -27.11
C LEU A 5 -24.79 64.19 -26.02
N ASP A 6 -25.00 64.56 -24.76
CA ASP A 6 -24.62 63.79 -23.58
C ASP A 6 -25.52 62.55 -23.44
N LEU A 7 -26.81 62.69 -23.76
CA LEU A 7 -27.74 61.56 -23.85
C LEU A 7 -27.34 60.56 -24.94
N LYS A 8 -26.98 61.04 -26.15
CA LYS A 8 -26.54 60.18 -27.26
C LYS A 8 -25.25 59.42 -26.93
N SER A 9 -24.33 60.05 -26.21
CA SER A 9 -23.12 59.38 -25.72
C SER A 9 -23.44 58.25 -24.74
N LEU A 10 -24.39 58.49 -23.82
CA LEU A 10 -24.84 57.52 -22.82
C LEU A 10 -25.53 56.30 -23.43
N TRP A 11 -26.38 56.49 -24.45
CA TRP A 11 -26.99 55.39 -25.19
C TRP A 11 -25.96 54.56 -25.96
N LYS A 12 -24.95 55.22 -26.56
CA LYS A 12 -23.86 54.53 -27.25
C LYS A 12 -23.02 53.69 -26.30
N GLU A 13 -22.71 54.21 -25.11
CA GLU A 13 -22.00 53.48 -24.07
C GLU A 13 -22.83 52.28 -23.58
N LEU A 14 -24.14 52.46 -23.41
CA LEU A 14 -25.05 51.37 -23.03
C LEU A 14 -25.09 50.26 -24.09
N ASP A 15 -25.17 50.60 -25.39
CA ASP A 15 -25.11 49.65 -26.50
C ASP A 15 -23.75 48.89 -26.52
N GLU A 16 -22.64 49.60 -26.26
CA GLU A 16 -21.31 48.99 -26.18
C GLU A 16 -21.20 47.99 -25.02
N TYR A 17 -21.77 48.32 -23.84
CA TYR A 17 -21.84 47.39 -22.71
C TYR A 17 -22.71 46.18 -23.00
N GLU A 18 -23.85 46.35 -23.66
CA GLU A 18 -24.73 45.24 -24.01
C GLU A 18 -24.02 44.25 -24.96
N VAL A 19 -23.31 44.77 -25.96
CA VAL A 19 -22.47 43.96 -26.86
C VAL A 19 -21.35 43.23 -26.10
N GLU A 20 -20.70 43.87 -25.13
CA GLU A 20 -19.65 43.20 -24.35
C GLU A 20 -20.21 42.12 -23.43
N MET A 21 -21.33 42.39 -22.77
CA MET A 21 -22.08 41.42 -21.97
C MET A 21 -22.53 40.22 -22.82
N GLU A 22 -22.95 40.45 -24.06
CA GLU A 22 -23.29 39.37 -25.01
C GLU A 22 -22.07 38.50 -25.37
N LYS A 23 -20.89 39.10 -25.52
CA LYS A 23 -19.65 38.33 -25.74
C LYS A 23 -19.29 37.51 -24.52
N GLU A 24 -19.36 38.10 -23.32
CA GLU A 24 -19.07 37.40 -22.07
C GLU A 24 -20.04 36.23 -21.85
N THR A 25 -21.35 36.45 -22.03
CA THR A 25 -22.35 35.38 -21.91
C THR A 25 -22.13 34.27 -22.93
N ARG A 26 -21.80 34.59 -24.18
CA ARG A 26 -21.43 33.60 -25.21
C ARG A 26 -20.18 32.81 -24.80
N SER A 27 -19.16 33.49 -24.29
CA SER A 27 -17.92 32.84 -23.82
C SER A 27 -18.18 31.89 -22.66
N LEU A 28 -19.05 32.27 -21.72
CA LEU A 28 -19.47 31.42 -20.61
C LEU A 28 -20.26 30.21 -21.11
N GLN A 29 -21.16 30.40 -22.07
CA GLN A 29 -21.91 29.29 -22.69
C GLN A 29 -20.96 28.28 -23.35
N GLU A 30 -19.93 28.73 -24.05
CA GLU A 30 -18.92 27.84 -24.63
C GLU A 30 -18.16 27.04 -23.56
N VAL A 31 -17.79 27.68 -22.45
CA VAL A 31 -17.15 27.01 -21.31
C VAL A 31 -18.09 25.97 -20.69
N TRP A 32 -19.36 26.31 -20.50
CA TRP A 32 -20.38 25.39 -19.98
C TRP A 32 -20.56 24.17 -20.88
N VAL A 33 -20.59 24.35 -22.20
CA VAL A 33 -20.65 23.24 -23.17
C VAL A 33 -19.43 22.34 -23.02
N LYS A 34 -18.22 22.90 -22.90
CA LYS A 34 -17.00 22.10 -22.68
C LYS A 34 -17.05 21.32 -21.36
N ILE A 35 -17.48 21.96 -20.27
CA ILE A 35 -17.60 21.30 -18.96
C ILE A 35 -18.62 20.16 -19.03
N ALA A 36 -19.78 20.39 -19.67
CA ALA A 36 -20.80 19.37 -19.84
C ALA A 36 -20.28 18.19 -20.67
N GLN A 37 -19.55 18.47 -21.76
CA GLN A 37 -18.90 17.46 -22.59
C GLN A 37 -17.89 16.63 -21.78
N ILE A 38 -16.99 17.29 -21.04
CA ILE A 38 -15.99 16.65 -20.18
C ILE A 38 -16.65 15.78 -19.12
N LYS A 39 -17.70 16.29 -18.48
CA LYS A 39 -18.45 15.54 -17.47
C LYS A 39 -19.07 14.29 -18.08
N SER A 40 -19.69 14.42 -19.25
CA SER A 40 -20.29 13.29 -19.98
C SER A 40 -19.25 12.25 -20.40
N THR A 41 -18.08 12.67 -20.92
CA THR A 41 -17.00 11.74 -21.26
C THR A 41 -16.47 11.03 -20.02
N ASN A 42 -16.23 11.75 -18.93
CA ASN A 42 -15.73 11.15 -17.68
C ASN A 42 -16.73 10.14 -17.11
N GLU A 43 -18.04 10.45 -17.11
CA GLU A 43 -19.08 9.52 -16.68
C GLU A 43 -19.09 8.24 -17.50
N SER A 44 -18.93 8.35 -18.83
CA SER A 44 -18.86 7.18 -19.72
C SER A 44 -17.60 6.34 -19.50
N GLU A 45 -16.44 6.98 -19.28
CA GLU A 45 -15.18 6.29 -19.01
C GLU A 45 -15.21 5.57 -17.66
N ILE A 46 -15.71 6.23 -16.62
CA ILE A 46 -15.89 5.63 -15.29
C ILE A 46 -16.80 4.42 -15.38
N THR A 47 -17.95 4.54 -16.06
CA THR A 47 -18.89 3.42 -16.23
C THR A 47 -18.23 2.25 -16.95
N SER A 48 -17.47 2.51 -18.01
CA SER A 48 -16.73 1.50 -18.76
C SER A 48 -15.68 0.80 -17.89
N ILE A 49 -14.89 1.55 -17.11
CA ILE A 49 -13.89 1.01 -16.19
C ILE A 49 -14.55 0.15 -15.10
N MET A 50 -15.66 0.61 -14.53
CA MET A 50 -16.41 -0.12 -13.50
C MET A 50 -17.07 -1.39 -14.04
N SER A 51 -17.38 -1.43 -15.34
CA SER A 51 -17.94 -2.61 -16.01
C SER A 51 -16.90 -3.62 -16.47
N LYS A 52 -15.59 -3.34 -16.34
CA LYS A 52 -14.57 -4.34 -16.67
C LYS A 52 -14.65 -5.49 -15.68
N ASP A 53 -14.89 -6.69 -16.20
CA ASP A 53 -14.89 -7.98 -15.48
C ASP A 53 -13.58 -8.29 -14.71
N GLU A 54 -12.59 -7.42 -14.84
CA GLU A 54 -11.26 -7.52 -14.26
C GLU A 54 -11.26 -7.50 -12.72
N PHE A 55 -12.33 -7.03 -12.06
CA PHE A 55 -12.46 -6.98 -10.60
C PHE A 55 -13.59 -7.85 -10.04
N ILE A 56 -14.14 -8.77 -10.84
CA ILE A 56 -15.12 -9.72 -10.33
C ILE A 56 -14.36 -10.81 -9.55
N PHE A 57 -14.51 -10.79 -8.23
CA PHE A 57 -13.96 -11.80 -7.33
C PHE A 57 -14.90 -12.99 -7.17
N ARG A 58 -14.34 -14.14 -6.80
CA ARG A 58 -15.09 -15.30 -6.34
C ARG A 58 -15.85 -15.00 -5.05
N GLU A 59 -16.72 -15.92 -4.64
CA GLU A 59 -17.47 -15.81 -3.38
C GLU A 59 -16.53 -15.63 -2.18
N ALA A 60 -16.91 -14.73 -1.27
CA ALA A 60 -16.06 -14.25 -0.19
C ALA A 60 -15.59 -15.37 0.77
N GLU A 61 -16.41 -16.41 0.95
CA GLU A 61 -16.15 -17.56 1.82
C GLU A 61 -15.37 -18.69 1.13
N THR A 62 -15.09 -18.56 -0.18
CA THR A 62 -14.26 -19.54 -0.90
C THR A 62 -12.84 -19.49 -0.35
N SER A 63 -12.28 -20.65 0.00
CA SER A 63 -10.87 -20.74 0.38
C SER A 63 -9.97 -20.89 -0.85
N ILE A 64 -8.80 -20.25 -0.80
CA ILE A 64 -7.79 -20.30 -1.86
C ILE A 64 -6.49 -20.85 -1.28
N GLY A 65 -5.95 -21.88 -1.94
CA GLY A 65 -4.65 -22.46 -1.61
C GLY A 65 -3.50 -21.65 -2.20
N LEU A 66 -2.51 -21.32 -1.38
CA LEU A 66 -1.30 -20.59 -1.74
C LEU A 66 -0.07 -21.37 -1.26
N ASN A 67 0.85 -21.70 -2.15
CA ASN A 67 2.16 -22.26 -1.81
C ASN A 67 3.21 -21.16 -1.90
N ILE A 68 3.78 -20.77 -0.76
CA ILE A 68 4.79 -19.72 -0.65
C ILE A 68 6.11 -20.38 -0.26
N GLY A 69 7.11 -20.35 -1.13
CA GLY A 69 8.45 -20.88 -0.84
C GLY A 69 8.48 -22.34 -0.37
N GLY A 70 7.50 -23.15 -0.76
CA GLY A 70 7.34 -24.55 -0.34
C GLY A 70 6.38 -24.76 0.84
N GLN A 71 5.88 -23.71 1.48
CA GLN A 71 4.91 -23.79 2.57
C GLN A 71 3.48 -23.55 2.05
N LEU A 72 2.57 -24.47 2.34
CA LEU A 72 1.17 -24.35 1.97
C LEU A 72 0.41 -23.48 3.00
N PHE A 73 -0.39 -22.55 2.47
CA PHE A 73 -1.33 -21.70 3.18
C PHE A 73 -2.70 -21.80 2.55
N GLU A 74 -3.72 -21.57 3.36
CA GLU A 74 -5.10 -21.47 2.92
C GLU A 74 -5.71 -20.20 3.56
N ALA A 75 -6.41 -19.42 2.74
CA ALA A 75 -7.08 -18.20 3.17
C ALA A 75 -8.31 -17.92 2.32
N ASP A 76 -9.32 -17.32 2.96
CA ASP A 76 -10.56 -16.97 2.31
C ASP A 76 -10.37 -15.80 1.35
N VAL A 77 -11.15 -15.80 0.27
CA VAL A 77 -11.20 -14.70 -0.71
C VAL A 77 -11.36 -13.36 -0.01
N LEU A 78 -12.27 -13.26 0.98
CA LEU A 78 -12.48 -12.03 1.75
C LEU A 78 -11.19 -11.45 2.37
N THR A 79 -10.32 -12.32 2.87
CA THR A 79 -9.04 -11.90 3.48
C THR A 79 -8.07 -11.43 2.41
N LEU A 80 -7.95 -12.19 1.31
CA LEU A 80 -7.00 -11.91 0.23
C LEU A 80 -7.40 -10.70 -0.62
N THR A 81 -8.70 -10.39 -0.70
CA THR A 81 -9.25 -9.23 -1.43
C THR A 81 -9.32 -7.96 -0.60
N ARG A 82 -8.79 -7.96 0.63
CA ARG A 82 -8.72 -6.76 1.47
C ARG A 82 -8.04 -5.59 0.76
N ASP A 83 -7.02 -5.88 -0.05
CA ASP A 83 -6.44 -4.96 -1.03
C ASP A 83 -6.79 -5.45 -2.45
N PRO A 84 -7.84 -4.91 -3.11
CA PRO A 84 -8.37 -5.41 -4.39
C PRO A 84 -7.38 -5.38 -5.57
N TYR A 85 -6.36 -4.54 -5.47
CA TYR A 85 -5.32 -4.34 -6.48
C TYR A 85 -4.05 -5.14 -6.21
N SER A 86 -4.03 -5.93 -5.14
CA SER A 86 -2.89 -6.78 -4.77
C SER A 86 -2.77 -8.00 -5.68
N ILE A 87 -1.59 -8.61 -5.69
CA ILE A 87 -1.36 -9.89 -6.39
C ILE A 87 -2.23 -11.00 -5.80
N LEU A 88 -2.43 -10.99 -4.48
CA LEU A 88 -3.26 -11.96 -3.77
C LEU A 88 -4.74 -11.84 -4.18
N ALA A 89 -5.26 -10.62 -4.28
CA ALA A 89 -6.61 -10.38 -4.80
C ALA A 89 -6.73 -10.81 -6.26
N ALA A 90 -5.69 -10.62 -7.08
CA ALA A 90 -5.69 -11.07 -8.47
C ALA A 90 -5.84 -12.59 -8.62
N CYS A 91 -5.36 -13.37 -7.63
CA CYS A 91 -5.56 -14.82 -7.57
C CYS A 91 -7.01 -15.19 -7.21
N CYS A 92 -7.77 -14.28 -6.59
CA CYS A 92 -9.15 -14.52 -6.16
C CYS A 92 -10.21 -14.14 -7.22
N ARG A 93 -9.79 -13.55 -8.34
CA ARG A 93 -10.68 -13.16 -9.44
C ARG A 93 -11.31 -14.39 -10.08
N VAL A 94 -12.52 -14.22 -10.62
CA VAL A 94 -13.20 -15.27 -11.40
C VAL A 94 -12.35 -15.68 -12.60
N LYS A 95 -11.71 -14.70 -13.24
CA LYS A 95 -10.67 -14.91 -14.25
C LYS A 95 -9.32 -14.46 -13.66
N PRO A 96 -8.57 -15.35 -13.00
CA PRO A 96 -7.32 -14.99 -12.36
C PRO A 96 -6.26 -14.62 -13.41
N ILE A 97 -5.47 -13.59 -13.10
CA ILE A 97 -4.34 -13.16 -13.96
C ILE A 97 -3.14 -14.10 -13.75
N VAL A 98 -3.00 -14.61 -12.53
CA VAL A 98 -2.00 -15.61 -12.18
C VAL A 98 -2.60 -16.98 -12.48
N GLU A 99 -1.87 -17.84 -13.17
CA GLU A 99 -2.32 -19.20 -13.41
C GLU A 99 -2.07 -20.06 -12.17
N PRO A 100 -3.09 -20.77 -11.64
CA PRO A 100 -2.86 -21.75 -10.59
C PRO A 100 -2.12 -22.97 -11.16
N GLY A 101 -1.47 -23.72 -10.28
CA GLY A 101 -0.91 -25.02 -10.62
C GLY A 101 -1.97 -26.05 -11.00
N THR A 102 -1.53 -27.23 -11.42
CA THR A 102 -2.41 -28.35 -11.81
C THR A 102 -3.32 -28.84 -10.69
N ASP A 103 -2.93 -28.57 -9.44
CA ASP A 103 -3.63 -28.86 -8.20
C ASP A 103 -4.59 -27.74 -7.75
N GLY A 104 -4.64 -26.62 -8.49
CA GLY A 104 -5.45 -25.46 -8.14
C GLY A 104 -4.82 -24.52 -7.11
N VAL A 105 -3.56 -24.75 -6.73
CA VAL A 105 -2.81 -23.93 -5.76
C VAL A 105 -1.98 -22.89 -6.49
N PHE A 106 -1.89 -21.67 -5.94
CA PHE A 106 -1.02 -20.63 -6.51
C PHE A 106 0.38 -20.70 -5.91
N TYR A 107 1.41 -20.62 -6.75
CA TYR A 107 2.80 -20.80 -6.33
C TYR A 107 3.57 -19.47 -6.38
N PHE A 108 4.27 -19.17 -5.28
CA PHE A 108 5.10 -17.99 -5.13
C PHE A 108 6.47 -18.38 -4.58
N ASP A 109 7.54 -18.02 -5.28
CA ASP A 109 8.92 -18.24 -4.84
C ASP A 109 9.37 -17.11 -3.89
N ARG A 110 8.73 -17.05 -2.71
CA ARG A 110 8.92 -16.01 -1.68
C ARG A 110 9.08 -16.61 -0.29
N ASP A 111 9.48 -15.78 0.68
CA ASP A 111 9.66 -16.21 2.06
C ASP A 111 8.32 -16.42 2.79
N TRP A 112 8.03 -17.68 3.14
CA TRP A 112 6.84 -18.06 3.89
C TRP A 112 6.82 -17.53 5.34
N TRP A 113 7.99 -17.33 5.94
CA TRP A 113 8.12 -16.82 7.31
C TRP A 113 7.68 -15.37 7.40
N LEU A 114 7.89 -14.57 6.37
CA LEU A 114 7.35 -13.21 6.30
C LEU A 114 5.87 -13.22 5.89
N PHE A 115 5.48 -14.14 5.01
CA PHE A 115 4.10 -14.25 4.54
C PHE A 115 3.08 -14.50 5.66
N ARG A 116 3.45 -15.22 6.74
CA ARG A 116 2.56 -15.38 7.91
C ARG A 116 2.13 -14.04 8.51
N HIS A 117 3.03 -13.05 8.51
CA HIS A 117 2.74 -11.70 9.02
C HIS A 117 1.86 -10.92 8.05
N ILE A 118 2.03 -11.12 6.74
CA ILE A 118 1.12 -10.60 5.73
C ILE A 118 -0.30 -11.11 6.00
N LEU A 119 -0.49 -12.42 6.15
CA LEU A 119 -1.81 -12.98 6.44
C LEU A 119 -2.38 -12.50 7.78
N ALA A 120 -1.55 -12.40 8.82
CA ALA A 120 -1.98 -11.87 10.12
C ALA A 120 -2.46 -10.41 10.01
N PHE A 121 -1.75 -9.60 9.22
CA PHE A 121 -2.17 -8.24 8.92
C PHE A 121 -3.48 -8.20 8.12
N LEU A 122 -3.63 -9.02 7.08
CA LEU A 122 -4.86 -9.04 6.30
C LEU A 122 -6.09 -9.45 7.12
N ARG A 123 -5.92 -10.35 8.10
CA ARG A 123 -7.01 -10.80 9.00
C ARG A 123 -7.34 -9.79 10.10
N SER A 124 -6.33 -9.28 10.80
CA SER A 124 -6.52 -8.54 12.06
C SER A 124 -5.87 -7.15 12.08
N SER A 125 -5.22 -6.73 10.99
CA SER A 125 -4.42 -5.49 10.91
C SER A 125 -3.24 -5.44 11.88
N ALA A 126 -2.78 -6.62 12.35
CA ALA A 126 -1.68 -6.72 13.30
C ALA A 126 -0.32 -6.64 12.58
N LEU A 127 0.62 -5.91 13.18
CA LEU A 127 2.00 -5.78 12.69
C LEU A 127 2.97 -6.37 13.72
N PRO A 128 4.11 -6.92 13.28
CA PRO A 128 5.18 -7.34 14.19
C PRO A 128 5.82 -6.12 14.87
N ASN A 129 6.40 -6.34 16.05
CA ASN A 129 7.02 -5.28 16.85
C ASN A 129 8.51 -5.11 16.50
N GLU A 130 9.12 -6.12 15.88
CA GLU A 130 10.53 -6.14 15.56
C GLU A 130 10.83 -5.29 14.30
N LEU A 131 11.66 -4.26 14.47
CA LEU A 131 12.03 -3.34 13.39
C LEU A 131 12.63 -4.04 12.17
N GLU A 132 13.48 -5.05 12.37
CA GLU A 132 14.12 -5.75 11.25
C GLU A 132 13.10 -6.56 10.44
N THR A 133 12.18 -7.24 11.14
CA THR A 133 11.07 -7.94 10.50
C THR A 133 10.15 -6.97 9.76
N LEU A 134 9.91 -5.77 10.28
CA LEU A 134 9.11 -4.76 9.59
C LEU A 134 9.75 -4.28 8.28
N LYS A 135 11.08 -4.12 8.24
CA LYS A 135 11.79 -3.75 6.99
C LYS A 135 11.66 -4.85 5.93
N GLU A 136 11.90 -6.10 6.32
CA GLU A 136 11.74 -7.24 5.42
C GLU A 136 10.29 -7.40 4.97
N LEU A 137 9.34 -7.21 5.88
CA LEU A 137 7.91 -7.24 5.61
C LEU A 137 7.49 -6.13 4.63
N TYR A 138 8.10 -4.95 4.70
CA TYR A 138 7.84 -3.87 3.73
C TYR A 138 8.26 -4.27 2.31
N VAL A 139 9.38 -4.99 2.15
CA VAL A 139 9.83 -5.51 0.86
C VAL A 139 8.83 -6.54 0.32
N GLU A 140 8.36 -7.48 1.15
CA GLU A 140 7.32 -8.44 0.75
C GLU A 140 5.99 -7.74 0.44
N ALA A 141 5.59 -6.75 1.24
CA ALA A 141 4.38 -5.96 1.01
C ALA A 141 4.42 -5.23 -0.34
N SER A 142 5.60 -4.73 -0.73
CA SER A 142 5.84 -4.14 -2.06
C SER A 142 5.68 -5.19 -3.17
N TYR A 143 6.27 -6.38 -2.99
CA TYR A 143 6.14 -7.49 -3.95
C TYR A 143 4.67 -7.87 -4.18
N TYR A 144 3.89 -8.12 -3.12
CA TYR A 144 2.48 -8.48 -3.23
C TYR A 144 1.56 -7.28 -3.57
N ARG A 145 2.12 -6.07 -3.67
CA ARG A 145 1.41 -4.81 -3.91
C ARG A 145 0.33 -4.51 -2.86
N LEU A 146 0.67 -4.74 -1.59
CA LEU A 146 -0.18 -4.47 -0.43
C LEU A 146 0.07 -3.04 0.06
N GLU A 147 -0.67 -2.08 -0.51
CA GLU A 147 -0.54 -0.67 -0.13
C GLU A 147 -0.98 -0.42 1.31
N SER A 148 -2.03 -1.12 1.77
CA SER A 148 -2.52 -0.93 3.14
C SER A 148 -1.47 -1.32 4.17
N LEU A 149 -0.73 -2.40 3.91
CA LEU A 149 0.37 -2.87 4.75
C LEU A 149 1.57 -1.90 4.70
N GLN A 150 1.97 -1.45 3.51
CA GLN A 150 3.06 -0.47 3.37
C GLN A 150 2.77 0.80 4.17
N ARG A 151 1.57 1.38 4.00
CA ARG A 151 1.14 2.55 4.77
C ARG A 151 1.09 2.27 6.28
N ALA A 152 0.65 1.09 6.68
CA ALA A 152 0.59 0.75 8.10
C ALA A 152 1.98 0.69 8.74
N ILE A 153 2.99 0.20 8.00
CA ILE A 153 4.40 0.18 8.44
C ILE A 153 4.99 1.60 8.49
N GLU A 154 4.74 2.41 7.46
CA GLU A 154 5.22 3.81 7.38
C GLU A 154 4.69 4.68 8.52
N ASN A 155 3.46 4.42 8.98
CA ASN A 155 2.82 5.16 10.05
C ASN A 155 3.30 4.76 11.46
N ILE A 156 4.18 3.76 11.61
CA ILE A 156 4.71 3.39 12.92
C ILE A 156 5.72 4.46 13.36
N PRO A 157 5.47 5.15 14.49
CA PRO A 157 6.44 6.10 15.03
C PRO A 157 7.71 5.36 15.47
N VAL A 158 8.86 5.83 14.96
CA VAL A 158 10.20 5.22 15.17
C VAL A 158 10.52 5.03 16.66
N ASP A 159 10.00 5.91 17.53
CA ASP A 159 10.20 5.85 18.98
C ASP A 159 9.60 4.59 19.64
N GLN A 160 8.57 3.99 19.05
CA GLN A 160 7.95 2.76 19.57
C GLN A 160 8.74 1.51 19.21
N LEU A 161 9.50 1.53 18.10
CA LEU A 161 10.26 0.39 17.56
C LEU A 161 11.55 0.09 18.33
N ALA A 162 12.07 1.06 19.08
CA ALA A 162 13.29 0.91 19.88
C ALA A 162 13.04 0.42 21.32
N SER A 163 11.79 0.38 21.79
CA SER A 163 11.48 0.22 23.22
C SER A 163 11.46 -1.23 23.73
N ASN A 164 11.42 -2.24 22.84
CA ASN A 164 11.35 -3.65 23.21
C ASN A 164 12.53 -4.45 22.64
N SER A 165 13.76 -4.11 23.05
CA SER A 165 14.80 -5.15 23.10
C SER A 165 14.45 -6.11 24.24
N PRO A 166 14.26 -7.41 23.99
CA PRO A 166 14.07 -8.35 25.09
C PRO A 166 15.36 -8.35 25.90
N HIS A 167 15.32 -7.77 27.10
CA HIS A 167 16.35 -7.96 28.09
C HIS A 167 16.27 -9.43 28.52
N ILE A 168 17.00 -10.30 27.83
CA ILE A 168 17.19 -11.68 28.27
C ILE A 168 18.06 -11.60 29.52
N THR A 169 17.42 -11.42 30.67
CA THR A 169 18.07 -11.66 31.95
C THR A 169 18.26 -13.17 32.04
N VAL A 170 19.46 -13.65 31.72
CA VAL A 170 19.83 -15.02 32.03
C VAL A 170 19.97 -15.10 33.55
N THR A 171 18.85 -15.35 34.24
CA THR A 171 18.84 -15.70 35.65
C THR A 171 19.27 -17.15 35.78
N TRP A 172 20.57 -17.38 35.93
CA TRP A 172 21.07 -18.67 36.41
C TRP A 172 20.59 -18.87 37.85
N PRO A 173 19.86 -19.96 38.18
CA PRO A 173 19.46 -20.24 39.55
C PRO A 173 20.72 -20.63 40.35
N GLY A 174 21.18 -19.75 41.26
CA GLY A 174 22.14 -20.14 42.30
C GLY A 174 23.35 -19.24 42.57
N LEU A 175 23.50 -18.07 41.96
CA LEU A 175 24.63 -17.19 42.27
C LEU A 175 24.19 -15.97 43.10
N MET A 176 24.16 -16.15 44.41
CA MET A 176 24.12 -15.03 45.35
C MET A 176 25.52 -14.44 45.53
N ASP A 177 25.54 -13.11 45.60
CA ASP A 177 26.60 -12.20 46.03
C ASP A 177 27.86 -11.98 45.17
N GLY A 178 27.93 -10.75 44.65
CA GLY A 178 29.07 -9.87 44.90
C GLY A 178 30.34 -10.11 44.08
N GLY A 179 30.39 -9.60 42.84
CA GLY A 179 31.65 -9.42 42.11
C GLY A 179 31.47 -8.69 40.76
N PRO A 180 32.49 -7.96 40.28
CA PRO A 180 32.39 -7.23 39.02
C PRO A 180 32.31 -8.24 37.85
N ASN A 181 31.32 -8.04 36.99
CA ASN A 181 30.96 -8.89 35.86
C ASN A 181 32.19 -9.17 34.94
N PRO A 182 32.65 -10.43 34.79
CA PRO A 182 33.87 -10.74 34.04
C PRO A 182 33.68 -10.85 32.51
N LEU A 183 32.51 -10.49 31.97
CA LEU A 183 32.18 -10.68 30.55
C LEU A 183 32.41 -9.47 29.64
N ARG A 184 33.08 -8.40 30.10
CA ARG A 184 33.63 -7.42 29.15
C ARG A 184 34.90 -8.00 28.51
N ARG A 185 34.78 -8.51 27.27
CA ARG A 185 35.96 -8.77 26.44
C ARG A 185 36.77 -7.48 26.27
N PRO A 186 38.07 -7.46 26.56
CA PRO A 186 38.90 -6.29 26.29
C PRO A 186 39.13 -6.14 24.77
N PRO A 187 39.17 -4.90 24.25
CA PRO A 187 39.37 -4.63 22.83
C PRO A 187 40.86 -4.70 22.50
N ASN A 188 41.40 -5.92 22.40
CA ASN A 188 42.57 -6.27 21.57
C ASN A 188 42.96 -7.73 21.84
N SER A 189 42.43 -8.66 21.05
CA SER A 189 43.06 -9.97 20.89
C SER A 189 43.09 -10.31 19.40
N PHE A 190 44.23 -9.96 18.80
CA PHE A 190 44.63 -10.37 17.47
C PHE A 190 44.86 -11.89 17.49
N VAL A 191 44.12 -12.64 16.68
CA VAL A 191 44.28 -14.10 16.57
C VAL A 191 45.52 -14.37 15.71
N LYS A 192 46.58 -14.93 16.28
CA LYS A 192 47.66 -15.55 15.51
C LYS A 192 47.17 -16.90 14.98
N SER A 193 47.21 -17.08 13.67
CA SER A 193 46.98 -18.36 13.00
C SER A 193 48.08 -19.35 13.37
N GLY A 194 47.69 -20.44 14.03
CA GLY A 194 48.54 -21.58 14.34
C GLY A 194 48.14 -22.78 13.48
N SER A 195 49.06 -23.21 12.63
CA SER A 195 49.02 -24.41 11.80
C SER A 195 48.91 -25.70 12.63
N LEU A 196 48.17 -26.71 12.14
CA LEU A 196 48.44 -28.11 12.49
C LEU A 196 48.12 -29.04 11.31
N HIS A 197 49.07 -29.94 11.06
CA HIS A 197 49.17 -30.94 10.00
C HIS A 197 48.20 -32.12 10.11
N GLN A 198 47.85 -32.69 8.96
CA GLN A 198 47.87 -34.13 8.59
C GLN A 198 47.52 -34.18 7.08
N VAL A 199 48.23 -34.85 6.17
CA VAL A 199 48.86 -36.18 6.16
C VAL A 199 50.20 -36.12 5.43
#